data_AF-A0A845GFR1-F1
#
_entry.id   AF-A0A845GFR1-F1
#
_cell.length_a   1.000
_cell.length_b   1.000
_cell.length_c   1.000
_cell.angle_alpha   90.00
_cell.angle_beta   90.00
_cell.angle_gamma   90.00
#
_symmetry.space_group_name_H-M   'P 1'
#
loop_
_entity.id
_entity.type
_entity.pdbx_description
1 polymer ?
#
loop_
_entity_poly.entity_id
_entity_poly.type
_entity_poly.pdbx_seq_one_letter_code
_entity_poly.pdbx_strand_id
1 'polypeptide(L)'
;ARYCAAMRPAPWTPPPLEQRQLRAWSQRVQALKDIRQQEENRLEALTIGGMDEVMQHVRQHIAWLSTEIDKLESDINDHIDRHPRLKHDADLLTTIPGVGMTTAA
;
A
#
# COMPACT_ATOMS: atom_id res chain seq x y z
N ALA A 1 -18.81 14.51 32.11
CA ALA A 1 -17.38 14.78 31.80
C ALA A 1 -16.44 14.43 32.98
N ARG A 2 -16.45 13.19 33.49
CA ARG A 2 -15.55 12.75 34.58
C ARG A 2 -14.39 11.83 34.14
N TYR A 3 -14.45 11.30 32.92
CA TYR A 3 -13.50 10.30 32.41
C TYR A 3 -12.14 10.92 32.00
N CYS A 4 -12.15 12.06 31.31
CA CYS A 4 -10.92 12.71 30.83
C CYS A 4 -10.06 13.37 31.94
N ALA A 5 -10.60 13.55 33.15
CA ALA A 5 -9.88 14.19 34.25
C ALA A 5 -9.01 13.21 35.07
N ALA A 6 -9.29 11.90 35.00
CA ALA A 6 -8.55 10.88 35.76
C ALA A 6 -7.34 10.32 34.99
N MET A 7 -7.43 10.24 33.66
CA MET A 7 -6.28 9.91 32.82
C MET A 7 -5.60 11.21 32.42
N ARG A 8 -4.33 11.38 32.80
CA ARG A 8 -3.41 12.32 32.17
C ARG A 8 -2.73 11.56 31.02
N PRO A 9 -3.39 11.36 29.86
CA PRO A 9 -2.74 10.66 28.76
C PRO A 9 -1.51 11.46 28.36
N ALA A 10 -0.43 10.76 28.03
CA ALA A 10 0.72 11.41 27.44
C ALA A 10 0.28 12.15 26.15
N PRO A 11 0.85 13.34 25.88
CA PRO A 11 0.56 14.05 24.65
C PRO A 11 0.90 13.17 23.45
N TRP A 12 0.00 13.13 22.48
CA TRP A 12 0.21 12.40 21.24
C TRP A 12 1.44 12.94 20.51
N THR A 13 2.35 12.06 20.13
CA THR A 13 3.51 12.39 19.28
C THR A 13 3.32 11.77 17.90
N PRO A 14 3.58 12.52 16.82
CA PRO A 14 3.46 11.98 15.48
C PRO A 14 4.44 10.80 15.28
N PRO A 15 4.04 9.77 14.50
CA PRO A 15 4.95 8.68 14.14
C PRO A 15 6.21 9.23 13.45
N PRO A 16 7.38 8.58 13.60
CA PRO A 16 8.61 8.94 12.89
C PRO A 16 8.43 9.04 11.37
N LEU A 17 9.32 9.77 10.69
CA LEU A 17 9.22 10.02 9.25
C LEU A 17 9.23 8.71 8.45
N GLU A 18 10.09 7.80 8.84
CA GLU A 18 10.30 6.50 8.21
C GLU A 18 9.02 5.63 8.26
N GLN A 19 8.24 5.70 9.34
CA GLN A 19 6.94 5.03 9.45
C GLN A 19 5.88 5.68 8.57
N ARG A 20 5.80 7.02 8.56
CA ARG A 20 4.85 7.74 7.70
C ARG A 20 5.13 7.54 6.21
N GLN A 21 6.40 7.43 5.84
CA GLN A 21 6.83 7.17 4.47
C GLN A 21 6.45 5.76 4.03
N LEU A 22 6.74 4.76 4.87
CA LEU A 22 6.32 3.38 4.64
C LEU A 22 4.79 3.30 4.48
N ARG A 23 4.04 3.98 5.36
CA ARG A 23 2.58 4.08 5.26
C ARG A 23 2.11 4.60 3.91
N ALA A 24 2.66 5.74 3.50
CA ALA A 24 2.28 6.39 2.25
C ALA A 24 2.57 5.51 1.03
N TRP A 25 3.71 4.82 1.02
CA TRP A 25 4.06 3.88 -0.04
C TRP A 25 3.15 2.65 -0.05
N SER A 26 2.85 2.05 1.09
CA SER A 26 1.91 0.93 1.17
C SER A 26 0.51 1.30 0.67
N GLN A 27 0.01 2.49 1.04
CA GLN A 27 -1.26 3.02 0.53
C GLN A 27 -1.21 3.23 -0.99
N ARG A 28 -0.08 3.73 -1.51
CA ARG A 28 0.11 3.92 -2.95
C ARG A 28 0.13 2.60 -3.71
N VAL A 29 0.83 1.58 -3.21
CA VAL A 29 0.85 0.24 -3.80
C VAL A 29 -0.57 -0.34 -3.87
N GLN A 30 -1.35 -0.22 -2.79
CA GLN A 30 -2.73 -0.68 -2.79
C GLN A 30 -3.56 0.05 -3.85
N ALA A 31 -3.46 1.38 -3.93
CA ALA A 31 -4.18 2.16 -4.94
C ALA A 31 -3.80 1.75 -6.38
N LEU A 32 -2.52 1.47 -6.64
CA LEU A 32 -2.08 1.00 -7.96
C LEU A 32 -2.63 -0.40 -8.29
N LYS A 33 -2.70 -1.31 -7.32
CA LYS A 33 -3.32 -2.63 -7.49
C LYS A 33 -4.81 -2.51 -7.81
N ASP A 34 -5.51 -1.61 -7.13
CA ASP A 34 -6.93 -1.35 -7.39
C ASP A 34 -7.15 -0.80 -8.81
N ILE A 35 -6.30 0.13 -9.27
CA ILE A 35 -6.35 0.67 -10.64
C ILE A 35 -6.05 -0.43 -11.66
N ARG A 36 -5.05 -1.29 -11.40
CA ARG A 36 -4.73 -2.41 -12.30
C ARG A 36 -5.91 -3.36 -12.44
N GLN A 37 -6.58 -3.69 -11.34
CA GLN A 37 -7.79 -4.53 -11.37
C GLN A 37 -8.91 -3.89 -12.20
N GLN A 38 -9.10 -2.57 -12.11
CA GLN A 38 -10.09 -1.86 -12.92
C GLN A 38 -9.75 -1.94 -14.41
N GLU A 39 -8.48 -1.84 -14.79
CA GLU A 39 -8.03 -1.94 -16.18
C GLU A 39 -8.12 -3.37 -16.71
N GLU A 40 -7.84 -4.38 -15.89
CA GLU A 40 -8.08 -5.79 -16.23
C GLU A 40 -9.56 -6.05 -16.54
N ASN A 41 -10.45 -5.55 -15.68
CA ASN A 41 -11.91 -5.64 -15.90
C ASN A 41 -12.34 -4.90 -17.18
N ARG A 42 -11.72 -3.74 -17.47
CA ARG A 42 -11.96 -2.99 -18.71
C ARG A 42 -11.51 -3.78 -19.93
N LEU A 43 -10.37 -4.45 -19.86
CA LEU A 43 -9.84 -5.28 -20.95
C LEU A 43 -10.78 -6.44 -21.26
N GLU A 44 -11.33 -7.10 -20.23
CA GLU A 44 -12.33 -8.16 -20.39
C GLU A 44 -13.57 -7.65 -21.15
N ALA A 45 -14.12 -6.50 -20.73
CA ALA A 45 -15.27 -5.90 -21.40
C ALA A 45 -15.00 -5.50 -22.87
N LEU A 46 -13.82 -4.94 -23.16
CA LEU A 46 -13.43 -4.56 -24.52
C LEU A 46 -13.20 -5.77 -25.43
N THR A 47 -12.77 -6.90 -24.87
CA THR A 47 -12.59 -8.16 -25.61
C THR A 47 -13.90 -8.65 -26.19
N ILE A 48 -15.02 -8.47 -25.48
CA ILE A 48 -16.37 -8.81 -25.97
C ILE A 48 -16.79 -7.85 -27.09
N GLY A 49 -16.38 -6.58 -27.01
CA GLY A 49 -16.75 -5.53 -27.97
C GLY A 49 -15.89 -5.46 -29.25
N GLY A 50 -14.79 -6.22 -29.33
CA GLY A 50 -13.92 -6.27 -30.53
C GLY A 50 -13.14 -4.98 -30.81
N MET A 51 -12.82 -4.18 -29.79
CA MET A 51 -12.12 -2.89 -29.95
C MET A 51 -10.60 -3.04 -29.80
N ASP A 52 -9.93 -3.65 -30.79
CA ASP A 52 -8.51 -4.04 -30.70
C ASP A 52 -7.54 -2.89 -30.38
N GLU A 53 -7.71 -1.71 -30.97
CA GLU A 53 -6.83 -0.56 -30.71
C GLU A 53 -6.88 -0.14 -29.24
N VAL A 54 -8.10 -0.01 -28.69
CA VAL A 54 -8.30 0.37 -27.28
C VAL A 54 -7.77 -0.71 -26.35
N MET A 55 -7.92 -2.00 -26.70
CA MET A 55 -7.35 -3.10 -25.93
C MET A 55 -5.82 -3.03 -25.83
N GLN A 56 -5.13 -2.62 -26.89
CA GLN A 56 -3.68 -2.44 -26.85
C GLN A 56 -3.26 -1.32 -25.89
N HIS A 57 -4.00 -0.20 -25.87
CA HIS A 57 -3.76 0.87 -24.90
C HIS A 57 -3.96 0.41 -23.45
N VAL A 58 -5.04 -0.34 -23.18
CA VAL A 58 -5.31 -0.88 -21.84
C VAL A 58 -4.22 -1.87 -21.41
N ARG A 59 -3.76 -2.76 -22.30
CA ARG A 59 -2.66 -3.69 -22.01
C ARG A 59 -1.36 -2.97 -21.67
N GLN A 60 -1.03 -1.90 -22.39
CA GLN A 60 0.16 -1.08 -22.08
C GLN A 60 0.04 -0.44 -20.69
N HIS A 61 -1.14 0.04 -20.33
CA HIS A 61 -1.39 0.62 -19.01
C HIS A 61 -1.26 -0.43 -17.89
N ILE A 62 -1.81 -1.63 -18.07
CA ILE A 62 -1.65 -2.76 -17.13
C ILE A 62 -0.17 -3.13 -16.94
N ALA A 63 0.60 -3.19 -18.03
CA ALA A 63 2.02 -3.49 -17.98
C ALA A 63 2.82 -2.41 -17.22
N TRP A 64 2.50 -1.15 -17.46
CA TRP A 64 3.08 -0.03 -16.73
C TRP A 64 2.74 -0.08 -15.23
N LEU A 65 1.46 -0.30 -14.90
CA LEU A 65 0.99 -0.41 -13.51
C LEU A 65 1.72 -1.53 -12.77
N SER A 66 1.89 -2.69 -13.41
CA SER A 66 2.60 -3.84 -12.82
C SER A 66 4.06 -3.50 -12.53
N THR A 67 4.74 -2.86 -13.47
CA THR A 67 6.14 -2.44 -13.29
C THR A 67 6.28 -1.43 -12.15
N GLU A 68 5.36 -0.47 -12.05
CA GLU A 68 5.40 0.56 -10.99
C GLU A 68 5.08 -0.03 -9.60
N ILE A 69 4.17 -1.02 -9.53
CA ILE A 69 3.89 -1.78 -8.31
C ILE A 69 5.16 -2.51 -7.85
N ASP A 70 5.79 -3.28 -8.74
CA ASP A 70 6.98 -4.07 -8.40
C ASP A 70 8.13 -3.17 -7.90
N LYS A 71 8.31 -2.01 -8.55
CA LYS A 71 9.31 -1.02 -8.16
C LYS A 71 9.04 -0.47 -6.76
N LEU A 72 7.80 -0.06 -6.47
CA LEU A 72 7.43 0.48 -5.15
C LEU A 72 7.52 -0.58 -4.06
N GLU A 73 7.15 -1.84 -4.35
CA GLU A 73 7.33 -2.95 -3.42
C GLU A 73 8.81 -3.20 -3.11
N SER A 74 9.69 -3.08 -4.11
CA SER A 74 11.14 -3.12 -3.90
C SER A 74 11.63 -1.94 -3.05
N ASP A 75 11.18 -0.71 -3.31
CA ASP A 75 11.55 0.48 -2.54
C ASP A 75 11.10 0.36 -1.07
N ILE A 76 9.93 -0.25 -0.82
CA ILE A 76 9.44 -0.57 0.52
C ILE A 76 10.37 -1.56 1.23
N ASN A 77 10.73 -2.66 0.58
CA ASN A 77 11.62 -3.67 1.17
C ASN A 77 13.00 -3.07 1.52
N ASP A 78 13.58 -2.32 0.59
CA ASP A 78 14.84 -1.60 0.79
C ASP A 78 14.77 -0.63 1.98
N HIS A 79 13.66 0.08 2.13
CA HIS A 79 13.46 1.02 3.22
C HIS A 79 13.30 0.32 4.57
N ILE A 80 12.61 -0.81 4.63
CA ILE A 80 12.50 -1.62 5.85
C ILE A 80 13.88 -2.14 6.26
N ASP A 81 14.68 -2.65 5.33
CA ASP A 81 16.01 -3.18 5.62
C ASP A 81 17.00 -2.11 6.10
N ARG A 82 16.86 -0.86 5.62
CA ARG A 82 17.67 0.28 6.08
C ARG A 82 17.28 0.80 7.47
N HIS A 83 16.14 0.37 8.03
CA HIS A 83 15.64 0.84 9.32
C HIS A 83 15.38 -0.34 10.27
N PRO A 84 16.38 -0.78 11.06
CA PRO A 84 16.25 -1.93 11.96
C PRO A 84 15.11 -1.81 12.99
N ARG A 85 14.79 -0.58 13.42
CA ARG A 85 13.65 -0.31 14.30
C ARG A 85 12.30 -0.56 13.61
N LEU A 86 12.17 -0.16 12.35
CA LEU A 86 10.99 -0.43 11.53
C LEU A 86 10.83 -1.92 11.26
N LYS A 87 11.94 -2.63 11.01
CA LYS A 87 11.93 -4.09 10.85
C LYS A 87 11.41 -4.79 12.10
N HIS A 88 11.89 -4.38 13.27
CA HIS A 88 11.39 -4.90 14.55
C HIS A 88 9.91 -4.59 14.77
N ASP A 89 9.46 -3.37 14.46
CA ASP A 89 8.05 -2.97 14.55
C ASP A 89 7.17 -3.74 13.55
N ALA A 90 7.64 -3.99 12.32
CA ALA A 90 6.94 -4.76 11.31
C ALA A 90 6.83 -6.25 11.70
N ASP A 91 7.90 -6.84 12.22
CA ASP A 91 7.91 -8.21 12.74
C ASP A 91 6.92 -8.36 13.92
N LEU A 92 6.87 -7.38 14.82
CA LEU A 92 5.90 -7.33 15.92
C LEU A 92 4.44 -7.24 15.42
N LEU A 93 4.19 -6.44 14.38
CA LEU A 93 2.84 -6.27 13.82
C LEU A 93 2.36 -7.51 13.06
N THR A 94 3.26 -8.24 12.37
CA THR A 94 2.93 -9.50 11.68
C THR A 94 2.67 -10.67 12.63
N THR A 95 3.15 -10.59 13.88
CA THR A 95 2.88 -11.60 14.94
C THR A 95 1.51 -11.48 15.61
N ILE A 96 0.72 -10.43 15.32
CA ILE A 96 -0.64 -10.29 15.85
C ILE A 96 -1.63 -10.97 14.89
N PRO A 97 -2.27 -12.10 15.28
CA PRO A 97 -3.21 -12.78 14.41
C PRO A 97 -4.43 -11.89 14.19
N GLY A 98 -4.59 -11.39 12.95
CA GLY A 98 -5.74 -10.56 12.55
C GLY A 98 -5.41 -9.13 12.11
N VAL A 99 -4.14 -8.71 12.17
CA VAL A 99 -3.70 -7.43 11.57
C VAL A 99 -2.84 -7.75 10.35
N GLY A 100 -3.47 -7.83 9.18
CA GLY A 100 -2.74 -7.94 7.92
C GLY A 100 -1.83 -6.73 7.71
N MET A 101 -0.76 -6.90 6.93
CA MET A 101 0.26 -5.86 6.65
C MET A 101 -0.34 -4.50 6.20
N THR A 102 -1.58 -4.48 5.72
CA THR A 102 -2.34 -3.29 5.32
C THR A 102 -2.59 -2.29 6.45
N THR A 103 -2.58 -2.70 7.73
CA THR A 103 -2.90 -1.81 8.86
C THR A 103 -1.67 -1.35 9.66
N ALA A 104 -0.49 -1.92 9.37
CA ALA A 104 0.79 -1.46 9.91
C ALA A 104 1.31 -0.17 9.23
N ALA A 105 0.69 0.19 8.11
CA ALA A 105 0.85 1.45 7.39
C ALA A 105 0.03 2.56 8.07
#